data_AF-A0A948SW68-F1
#
_entry.id   AF-A0A948SW68-F1
#
_cell.length_a   1.000
_cell.length_b   1.000
_cell.length_c   1.000
_cell.angle_alpha   90.00
_cell.angle_beta   90.00
_cell.angle_gamma   90.00
#
_symmetry.space_group_name_H-M   'P 1'
#
loop_
_entity.id
_entity.type
_entity.pdbx_description
1 polymer ?
#
loop_
_entity_poly.entity_id
_entity_poly.type
_entity_poly.pdbx_seq_one_letter_code
_entity_poly.pdbx_strand_id
1 'polypeptide(L)'
;MENDHEALPENHDLEFTFFVDAETYLMSGGELNATEDELFGAGIERVDVPTEFGHDLGERVPVRVVGTARGLRWYAGLLNLHDPLQREELDRVISAQNRAKHAPPRAENPSGG
;
A
#
# COMPACT_ATOMS: atom_id res chain seq x y z
N MET A 1 -29.31 1.04 -19.63
CA MET A 1 -27.84 1.12 -19.77
C MET A 1 -27.30 0.36 -18.59
N GLU A 2 -27.18 -0.96 -18.76
CA GLU A 2 -26.45 -1.82 -17.84
C GLU A 2 -25.00 -1.35 -17.87
N ASN A 3 -24.55 -0.70 -16.80
CA ASN A 3 -23.13 -0.68 -16.51
C ASN A 3 -22.88 -1.99 -15.76
N ASP A 4 -22.53 -3.03 -16.51
CA ASP A 4 -21.69 -4.09 -16.02
C ASP A 4 -20.45 -3.42 -15.42
N HIS A 5 -20.52 -3.09 -14.13
CA HIS A 5 -19.34 -2.96 -13.30
C HIS A 5 -18.73 -4.35 -13.33
N GLU A 6 -17.88 -4.57 -14.34
CA GLU A 6 -16.92 -5.65 -14.38
C GLU A 6 -16.29 -5.69 -12.98
N ALA A 7 -16.68 -6.71 -12.22
CA ALA A 7 -16.16 -6.93 -10.90
C ALA A 7 -14.67 -7.12 -11.11
N LEU A 8 -13.89 -6.06 -10.85
CA LEU A 8 -12.45 -6.10 -10.90
C LEU A 8 -12.04 -7.33 -10.10
N PRO A 9 -11.15 -8.18 -10.63
CA PRO A 9 -10.73 -9.38 -9.93
C PRO A 9 -10.31 -8.95 -8.54
N GLU A 10 -10.67 -9.76 -7.53
CA GLU A 10 -10.34 -9.60 -6.12
C GLU A 10 -8.82 -9.54 -5.92
N ASN A 11 -8.20 -8.47 -6.41
CA ASN A 11 -6.83 -8.11 -6.15
C ASN A 11 -6.89 -7.64 -4.72
N HIS A 12 -6.67 -8.57 -3.80
CA HIS A 12 -6.66 -8.25 -2.39
C HIS A 12 -5.66 -7.12 -2.15
N ASP A 13 -6.19 -5.91 -1.98
CA ASP A 13 -5.38 -4.74 -1.78
C ASP A 13 -4.70 -4.82 -0.42
N LEU A 14 -3.42 -4.52 -0.46
CA LEU A 14 -2.54 -4.45 0.69
C LEU A 14 -2.53 -3.01 1.17
N GLU A 15 -2.68 -2.82 2.46
CA GLU A 15 -2.45 -1.52 3.09
C GLU A 15 -1.02 -1.48 3.67
N PHE A 16 -0.26 -0.44 3.34
CA PHE A 16 1.05 -0.18 3.91
C PHE A 16 1.22 1.32 4.19
N THR A 17 1.85 1.66 5.32
CA THR A 17 2.13 3.04 5.71
C THR A 17 3.61 3.34 5.50
N PHE A 18 3.91 4.22 4.56
CA PHE A 18 5.25 4.74 4.31
C PHE A 18 5.51 5.95 5.20
N PHE A 19 6.69 6.03 5.81
CA PHE A 19 7.15 7.20 6.54
C PHE A 19 8.13 7.95 5.65
N VAL A 20 7.65 9.03 5.04
CA VAL A 20 8.42 9.86 4.11
C VAL A 20 8.94 11.10 4.81
N ASP A 21 10.09 11.61 4.41
CA ASP A 21 10.64 12.84 4.97
C ASP A 21 9.70 14.03 4.67
N ALA A 22 9.35 14.77 5.72
CA ALA A 22 8.39 15.87 5.62
C ALA A 22 8.92 17.01 4.75
N GLU A 23 10.23 17.27 4.79
CA GLU A 23 10.88 18.30 4.00
C GLU A 23 10.77 17.98 2.50
N THR A 24 11.12 16.73 2.14
CA THR A 24 11.04 16.22 0.77
C THR A 24 9.61 16.22 0.24
N TYR A 25 8.65 15.83 1.07
CA TYR A 25 7.24 15.71 0.67
C TYR A 25 6.53 17.06 0.57
N LEU A 26 6.86 18.03 1.45
CA LEU A 26 6.30 19.38 1.43
C LEU A 26 6.92 20.25 0.32
N MET A 27 8.21 20.07 0.01
CA MET A 27 8.86 20.80 -1.09
C MET A 27 8.28 20.43 -2.48
N SER A 28 7.75 19.22 -2.64
CA SER A 28 7.02 18.82 -3.85
C SER A 28 5.53 19.15 -3.82
N GLY A 29 5.03 19.83 -2.77
CA GLY A 29 3.61 20.11 -2.60
C GLY A 29 2.73 18.86 -2.44
N GLY A 30 3.32 17.72 -2.06
CA GLY A 30 2.65 16.42 -2.07
C GLY A 30 2.47 15.82 -3.47
N GLU A 31 2.92 16.48 -4.53
CA GLU A 31 2.93 15.91 -5.88
C GLU A 31 4.06 14.89 -6.00
N LEU A 32 3.69 13.64 -6.21
CA LEU A 32 4.62 12.61 -6.66
C LEU A 32 4.85 12.80 -8.16
N ASN A 33 5.99 12.35 -8.67
CA ASN A 33 6.25 12.30 -10.12
C ASN A 33 5.43 11.17 -10.80
N ALA A 34 4.13 11.10 -10.52
CA ALA A 34 3.19 10.15 -11.06
C ALA A 34 1.78 10.74 -11.07
N THR A 35 1.08 10.54 -12.18
CA THR A 35 -0.33 10.84 -12.33
C THR A 35 -1.23 9.79 -11.67
N GLU A 36 -2.49 10.12 -11.43
CA GLU A 36 -3.49 9.16 -10.90
C GLU A 36 -3.64 7.92 -11.78
N ASP A 37 -3.57 8.08 -13.11
CA ASP A 37 -3.62 6.97 -14.06
C ASP A 37 -2.40 6.05 -13.95
N GLU A 38 -1.21 6.61 -13.71
CA GLU A 38 0.01 5.83 -13.46
C GLU A 38 -0.05 5.09 -12.13
N LEU A 39 -0.63 5.71 -11.09
CA LEU A 39 -0.88 5.05 -9.80
C LEU A 39 -1.81 3.85 -10.01
N PHE A 40 -2.95 4.06 -10.67
CA PHE A 40 -3.92 3.00 -10.93
C PHE A 40 -3.33 1.90 -11.83
N GLY A 41 -2.62 2.27 -12.89
CA GLY A 41 -1.94 1.34 -13.80
C GLY A 41 -0.81 0.54 -13.13
N ALA A 42 -0.17 1.09 -12.10
CA ALA A 42 0.77 0.37 -11.25
C ALA A 42 0.09 -0.59 -10.25
N GLY A 43 -1.22 -0.46 -10.08
CA GLY A 43 -2.03 -1.21 -9.13
C GLY A 43 -2.08 -0.58 -7.74
N ILE A 44 -2.00 0.74 -7.65
CA ILE A 44 -2.34 1.53 -6.46
C ILE A 44 -3.81 1.94 -6.57
N GLU A 45 -4.58 1.66 -5.54
CA GLU A 45 -5.99 2.03 -5.47
C GLU A 45 -6.18 3.36 -4.73
N ARG A 46 -5.49 3.54 -3.60
CA ARG A 46 -5.67 4.72 -2.74
C ARG A 46 -4.37 5.15 -2.10
N VAL A 47 -4.17 6.46 -2.01
CA VAL A 47 -3.12 7.09 -1.22
C VAL A 47 -3.78 8.08 -0.27
N ASP A 48 -3.71 7.80 1.03
CA ASP A 48 -4.19 8.69 2.08
C ASP A 48 -2.98 9.41 2.70
N VAL A 49 -2.93 10.73 2.49
CA VAL A 49 -1.96 11.62 3.11
C VAL A 49 -2.67 12.35 4.25
N PRO A 50 -2.21 12.23 5.49
CA PRO A 50 -2.88 12.88 6.59
C PRO A 50 -2.64 14.40 6.54
N THR A 51 -3.72 15.15 6.38
CA THR A 51 -3.73 16.62 6.26
C THR A 51 -3.83 17.34 7.61
N GLU A 52 -4.16 16.62 8.69
CA GLU A 52 -4.55 17.19 9.99
C GLU A 52 -3.61 16.83 11.16
N PHE A 53 -2.39 16.34 10.91
CA PHE A 53 -1.40 16.26 11.98
C PHE A 53 -0.96 17.69 12.34
N GLY A 54 -1.70 18.28 13.28
CA GLY A 54 -1.55 19.65 13.71
C GLY A 54 -0.11 19.96 14.10
N HIS A 55 0.49 20.91 13.37
CA HIS A 55 1.69 21.66 13.73
C HIS A 55 2.98 20.88 14.09
N ASP A 56 2.97 19.55 14.13
CA ASP A 56 4.09 18.73 14.59
C ASP A 56 4.07 17.36 13.88
N LEU A 57 4.17 17.35 12.55
CA LEU A 57 4.34 16.13 11.74
C LEU A 57 5.69 15.40 12.02
N GLY A 58 6.53 15.92 12.92
CA GLY A 58 7.90 15.45 13.10
C GLY A 58 8.72 15.55 11.81
N GLU A 59 9.86 14.84 11.76
CA GLU A 59 10.69 14.76 10.55
C GLU A 59 10.07 13.87 9.45
N ARG A 60 9.05 13.04 9.78
CA ARG A 60 8.50 12.04 8.85
C ARG A 60 6.97 12.02 8.81
N VAL A 61 6.41 12.14 7.61
CA VAL A 61 4.97 12.07 7.31
C VAL A 61 4.55 10.61 7.07
N PRO A 62 3.52 10.10 7.76
CA PRO A 62 2.98 8.78 7.50
C PRO A 62 1.99 8.83 6.32
N VAL A 63 2.36 8.29 5.17
CA VAL A 63 1.53 8.18 3.96
C VAL A 63 1.01 6.76 3.84
N ARG A 64 -0.32 6.59 3.92
CA ARG A 64 -0.95 5.27 3.86
C ARG A 64 -1.36 4.94 2.43
N VAL A 65 -1.00 3.76 1.96
CA VAL A 65 -1.18 3.35 0.56
C VAL A 65 -1.87 2.01 0.52
N VAL A 66 -2.90 1.93 -0.32
CA VAL A 66 -3.68 0.72 -0.59
C VAL A 66 -3.43 0.31 -2.03
N GLY A 67 -3.03 -0.94 -2.25
CA GLY A 67 -2.90 -1.50 -3.59
C GLY A 67 -2.25 -2.87 -3.63
N THR A 68 -1.96 -3.35 -4.84
CA THR A 68 -1.35 -4.67 -5.06
C THR A 68 0.09 -4.72 -4.53
N ALA A 69 0.61 -5.94 -4.32
CA ALA A 69 2.03 -6.14 -3.96
C ALA A 69 3.01 -5.54 -4.99
N ARG A 70 2.61 -5.49 -6.26
CA ARG A 70 3.37 -4.83 -7.33
C ARG A 70 3.28 -3.32 -7.19
N GLY A 71 2.08 -2.78 -6.98
CA GLY A 71 1.84 -1.36 -6.78
C GLY A 71 2.64 -0.80 -5.61
N LEU A 72 2.58 -1.46 -4.45
CA LEU A 72 3.33 -1.00 -3.27
C LEU A 72 4.85 -0.98 -3.48
N ARG A 73 5.41 -1.95 -4.22
CA ARG A 73 6.84 -1.95 -4.58
C ARG A 73 7.18 -0.83 -5.55
N TRP A 74 6.32 -0.58 -6.52
CA TRP A 74 6.48 0.51 -7.48
C TRP A 74 6.43 1.87 -6.76
N TYR A 75 5.46 2.06 -5.87
CA TYR A 75 5.30 3.27 -5.08
C TYR A 75 6.47 3.51 -4.12
N ALA A 76 7.04 2.47 -3.52
CA ALA A 76 8.28 2.59 -2.74
C ALA A 76 9.47 3.11 -3.57
N GLY A 77 9.54 2.74 -4.86
CA GLY A 77 10.52 3.26 -5.80
C GLY A 77 10.27 4.73 -6.16
N LEU A 78 9.01 5.11 -6.35
CA LEU A 78 8.60 6.50 -6.61
C LEU A 78 8.95 7.43 -5.45
N LEU A 79 8.76 6.95 -4.21
CA LEU A 79 9.15 7.65 -2.99
C LEU A 79 10.67 7.70 -2.77
N ASN A 80 11.45 7.00 -3.60
CA ASN A 80 12.89 6.82 -3.41
C ASN A 80 13.22 6.36 -1.98
N LEU A 81 12.43 5.41 -1.44
CA LEU A 81 12.51 4.98 -0.05
C LEU A 81 13.90 4.41 0.25
N HIS A 82 14.77 5.12 0.97
CA HIS A 82 16.12 4.64 1.30
C HIS A 82 16.23 3.88 2.62
N ASP A 83 15.21 4.00 3.47
CA ASP A 83 15.20 3.41 4.80
C ASP A 83 15.15 1.85 4.71
N PRO A 84 16.20 1.14 5.15
CA PRO A 84 16.27 -0.31 5.00
C PRO A 84 15.20 -1.03 5.81
N LEU A 85 14.87 -0.51 7.00
CA LEU A 85 13.86 -1.11 7.88
C LEU A 85 12.47 -1.04 7.25
N GLN A 86 12.10 0.09 6.65
CA GLN A 86 10.84 0.22 5.92
C GLN A 86 10.77 -0.71 4.70
N ARG A 87 11.89 -0.91 3.99
CA ARG A 87 11.95 -1.86 2.87
C ARG A 87 11.76 -3.31 3.32
N GLU A 88 12.42 -3.71 4.41
CA GLU A 88 12.28 -5.04 4.99
C GLU A 88 10.85 -5.30 5.47
N GLU A 89 10.22 -4.30 6.11
CA GLU A 89 8.84 -4.42 6.57
C GLU A 89 7.85 -4.50 5.41
N LEU A 90 8.06 -3.73 4.33
CA LEU A 90 7.26 -3.84 3.11
C LEU A 90 7.31 -5.26 2.54
N ASP A 91 8.51 -5.86 2.42
CA ASP A 91 8.64 -7.22 1.91
C ASP A 91 8.00 -8.25 2.84
N ARG A 92 8.09 -8.06 4.16
CA ARG A 92 7.39 -8.88 5.15
C ARG A 92 5.88 -8.82 4.97
N VAL A 93 5.28 -7.63 4.84
CA VAL A 93 3.84 -7.45 4.67
C VAL A 93 3.36 -8.13 3.39
N ILE A 94 4.07 -7.93 2.27
CA ILE A 94 3.76 -8.57 1.00
C ILE A 94 3.85 -10.11 1.13
N SER A 95 4.91 -10.60 1.78
CA SER A 95 5.14 -12.04 1.97
C SER A 95 4.11 -12.70 2.88
N ALA A 96 3.72 -12.04 3.98
CA ALA A 96 2.71 -12.52 4.91
C ALA A 96 1.35 -12.69 4.23
N GLN A 97 0.98 -11.72 3.39
CA GLN A 97 -0.29 -11.74 2.67
C GLN A 97 -0.30 -12.80 1.55
N ASN A 98 0.82 -13.00 0.85
CA ASN A 98 0.96 -14.12 -0.07
C ASN A 98 0.84 -15.48 0.62
N ARG A 99 1.34 -15.60 1.87
CA ARG A 99 1.21 -16.84 2.66
C ARG A 99 -0.22 -17.09 3.14
N ALA A 100 -0.93 -16.04 3.56
CA ALA A 100 -2.34 -16.14 3.94
C ALA A 100 -3.20 -16.65 2.76
N LYS A 101 -2.89 -16.20 1.53
CA LYS A 101 -3.58 -16.63 0.29
C LYS A 101 -3.36 -18.10 -0.06
N HIS A 102 -2.20 -18.67 0.28
CA HIS A 102 -1.84 -20.06 -0.04
C HIS A 102 -1.98 -21.01 1.14
N ALA A 103 -2.46 -20.53 2.29
CA ALA A 103 -2.76 -21.41 3.41
C ALA A 103 -3.93 -22.33 3.01
N PRO A 104 -3.80 -23.67 3.11
CA PRO A 104 -4.94 -24.54 2.92
C PRO A 104 -6.03 -24.15 3.92
N PRO A 105 -7.33 -24.22 3.56
CA PRO A 105 -8.40 -23.98 4.51
C PRO A 105 -8.15 -24.88 5.71
N ARG A 106 -8.19 -24.31 6.92
CA ARG A 106 -8.06 -25.05 8.18
C ARG A 106 -8.99 -26.25 8.09
N ALA A 107 -8.43 -27.47 8.02
CA ALA A 107 -9.22 -28.67 8.06
C ALA A 107 -10.06 -28.61 9.34
N GLU A 108 -11.37 -28.41 9.19
CA GLU A 108 -12.32 -28.57 10.27
C GLU A 108 -12.16 -30.01 10.75
N ASN A 109 -11.61 -30.19 11.94
CA ASN A 109 -11.55 -31.50 12.57
C ASN A 109 -13.01 -31.96 12.72
N PRO A 110 -13.44 -33.09 12.13
CA PRO A 110 -14.73 -33.64 12.46
C PRO A 110 -14.63 -34.08 13.92
N SER A 111 -15.24 -33.30 14.81
CA SER A 111 -15.62 -33.77 16.14
C SER A 111 -16.67 -34.86 15.96
N GLY A 112 -16.21 -36.09 15.72
CA GLY A 112 -17.02 -37.30 15.73
C GLY A 112 -16.60 -38.16 16.91
N GLY A 113 -17.27 -37.96 18.04
CA GLY A 113 -17.31 -38.86 19.18
C GLY A 113 -18.74 -39.36 19.36
#